data_AF-A0A177AXJ3-F1
#
_entry.id   AF-A0A177AXJ3-F1
#
_cell.length_a   1.000
_cell.length_b   1.000
_cell.length_c   1.000
_cell.angle_alpha   90.00
_cell.angle_beta   90.00
_cell.angle_gamma   90.00
#
_symmetry.space_group_name_H-M   'P 1'
#
loop_
_entity.id
_entity.type
_entity.pdbx_description
1 polymer ?
#
loop_
_entity_poly.entity_id
_entity_poly.type
_entity_poly.pdbx_seq_one_letter_code
_entity_poly.pdbx_strand_id
1 'polypeptide(L)'
;MIMKRQLNQLLSFTKRNYEIRNYANIFKANDVIDKSERSKRELPEMKNVLFGHLYSDNMLTIDWSKKNGWEKPIIHPMRPLQLHPGSKVFHYAPECFEGFKAYYQKSKGSISLFRPNLNVARFKESGERVCLPSFDDKELLKCIMKLIKIEKRWVPKEKKSSLYIRPTLIGTDQTLGINVSNNAKLYVIMCPVSAYYPTGFDPISLYADTFNVRAWKGGSGGFKIGANYASSVLPSYVATTKHNCQQILWLYGVDRQLTEVGTMNLFVYWINEEGEKELITPDIKDGIILPGIIRKSILEMTKRWKKFKVSEKNINMNQIIKALNENRIFEMFGSGTACVVSPIKKIKYENSDLTIPLNIKEALFRKIESQLFDIQYGNVKSDWNVHVCGA
;
A
#
# COMPACT_ATOMS: atom_id res chain seq x y z
N MET A 1 1.97 -3.04 34.28
CA MET A 1 3.33 -2.45 34.11
C MET A 1 4.06 -2.92 32.84
N ILE A 2 3.86 -4.17 32.40
CA ILE A 2 4.52 -4.76 31.20
C ILE A 2 3.95 -4.22 29.87
N MET A 3 2.66 -3.89 29.81
CA MET A 3 2.01 -3.28 28.62
C MET A 3 2.55 -1.87 28.27
N LYS A 4 2.96 -1.08 29.27
CA LYS A 4 3.60 0.24 29.04
C LYS A 4 5.02 0.11 28.48
N ARG A 5 5.75 -0.96 28.81
CA ARG A 5 7.10 -1.24 28.29
C ARG A 5 7.09 -1.65 26.81
N GLN A 6 6.09 -2.41 26.37
CA GLN A 6 5.95 -2.81 24.96
C GLN A 6 5.50 -1.65 24.05
N LEU A 7 4.65 -0.74 24.55
CA LEU A 7 4.29 0.48 23.81
C LEU A 7 5.50 1.43 23.66
N ASN A 8 6.34 1.52 24.69
CA ASN A 8 7.55 2.33 24.66
C ASN A 8 8.66 1.75 23.76
N GLN A 9 8.72 0.42 23.56
CA GLN A 9 9.67 -0.21 22.63
C GLN A 9 9.28 -0.03 21.14
N LEU A 10 7.99 0.01 20.82
CA LEU A 10 7.51 0.38 19.48
C LEU A 10 7.78 1.86 19.16
N LEU A 11 7.74 2.72 20.19
CA LEU A 11 8.11 4.13 20.09
C LEU A 11 9.64 4.36 20.10
N SER A 12 10.45 3.40 20.55
CA SER A 12 11.91 3.61 20.70
C SER A 12 12.70 3.34 19.41
N PHE A 13 12.18 2.56 18.46
CA PHE A 13 12.83 2.39 17.16
C PHE A 13 12.66 3.63 16.26
N THR A 14 11.59 4.39 16.45
CA THR A 14 11.32 5.66 15.74
C THR A 14 11.87 6.89 16.47
N LYS A 15 12.11 6.82 17.79
CA LYS A 15 12.73 7.90 18.59
C LYS A 15 14.25 7.73 18.81
N ARG A 16 15.02 7.43 17.78
CA ARG A 16 16.39 7.99 17.78
C ARG A 16 16.20 9.47 17.51
N ASN A 17 16.58 10.31 18.47
CA ASN A 17 16.50 11.76 18.43
C ASN A 17 17.26 12.32 17.20
N TYR A 18 16.65 12.23 16.02
CA TYR A 18 16.88 13.18 14.96
C TYR A 18 15.93 14.32 15.29
N GLU A 19 16.46 15.48 15.69
CA GLU A 19 15.66 16.71 15.72
C GLU A 19 15.09 16.92 14.32
N ILE A 20 13.89 16.42 14.07
CA ILE A 20 13.10 16.77 12.89
C ILE A 20 12.66 18.20 13.17
N ARG A 21 13.51 19.12 12.70
CA ARG A 21 13.41 20.57 12.83
C ARG A 21 11.95 21.01 12.70
N ASN A 22 11.48 21.79 13.68
CA ASN A 22 10.25 22.56 13.58
C ASN A 22 10.39 23.52 12.40
N TYR A 23 9.94 23.11 11.21
CA TYR A 23 9.93 23.98 10.05
C TYR A 23 8.68 24.86 10.12
N ALA A 24 8.90 26.18 10.15
CA ALA A 24 7.85 27.18 10.02
C ALA A 24 7.04 26.97 8.73
N ASN A 25 5.74 27.30 8.78
CA ASN A 25 4.74 27.19 7.71
C ASN A 25 4.43 25.76 7.22
N ILE A 26 3.51 25.10 7.93
CA ILE A 26 2.78 23.93 7.41
C ILE A 26 1.59 24.46 6.58
N PHE A 27 1.43 23.98 5.35
CA PHE A 27 0.29 24.32 4.51
C PHE A 27 -1.04 23.96 5.19
N LYS A 28 -2.09 24.74 4.93
CA LYS A 28 -3.44 24.46 5.41
C LYS A 28 -4.38 24.14 4.26
N ALA A 29 -5.29 23.21 4.48
CA ALA A 29 -6.30 22.87 3.49
C ALA A 29 -7.24 24.04 3.20
N ASN A 30 -7.42 24.96 4.15
CA ASN A 30 -8.21 26.17 3.93
C ASN A 30 -7.54 27.14 2.93
N ASP A 31 -6.23 27.05 2.73
CA ASP A 31 -5.47 27.91 1.80
C ASP A 31 -5.34 27.32 0.39
N VAL A 32 -6.03 26.21 0.11
CA VAL A 32 -6.03 25.58 -1.21
C VAL A 32 -6.50 26.59 -2.26
N ILE A 33 -5.64 26.85 -3.24
CA ILE A 33 -5.96 27.64 -4.43
C ILE A 33 -6.54 26.69 -5.47
N ASP A 34 -7.82 26.85 -5.77
CA ASP A 34 -8.52 26.08 -6.79
C ASP A 34 -8.36 26.77 -8.16
N LYS A 35 -7.56 26.15 -9.03
CA LYS A 35 -7.41 26.47 -10.45
C LYS A 35 -7.88 25.30 -11.32
N SER A 36 -8.74 24.44 -10.78
CA SER A 36 -9.19 23.24 -11.48
C SER A 36 -9.95 23.61 -12.75
N GLU A 37 -9.80 22.77 -13.77
CA GLU A 37 -10.65 22.82 -14.95
C GLU A 37 -11.51 21.58 -14.99
N ARG A 38 -12.80 21.78 -15.20
CA ARG A 38 -13.72 20.67 -15.41
C ARG A 38 -13.68 20.31 -16.88
N SER A 39 -13.07 19.16 -17.21
CA SER A 39 -13.04 18.71 -18.59
C SER A 39 -14.47 18.51 -19.11
N LYS A 40 -14.77 19.07 -20.28
CA LYS A 40 -16.02 18.79 -21.01
C LYS A 40 -16.02 17.43 -21.70
N ARG A 41 -14.88 16.69 -21.66
CA ARG A 41 -14.78 15.36 -22.27
C ARG A 41 -15.77 14.39 -21.63
N GLU A 42 -16.34 13.51 -22.43
CA GLU A 42 -17.03 12.34 -21.89
C GLU A 42 -16.02 11.46 -21.14
N LEU A 43 -16.47 10.82 -20.06
CA LEU A 43 -15.62 9.84 -19.39
C LEU A 43 -15.48 8.62 -20.31
N PRO A 44 -14.27 8.06 -20.45
CA PRO A 44 -14.12 6.79 -21.16
C PRO A 44 -14.91 5.70 -20.42
N GLU A 45 -15.23 4.62 -21.13
CA GLU A 45 -15.87 3.46 -20.51
C GLU A 45 -15.01 2.95 -19.34
N MET A 46 -15.58 2.95 -18.13
CA MET A 46 -14.85 2.58 -16.90
C MET A 46 -14.72 1.07 -16.70
N LYS A 47 -15.02 0.29 -17.75
CA LYS A 47 -14.92 -1.17 -17.77
C LYS A 47 -13.50 -1.59 -18.13
N ASN A 48 -12.93 -2.51 -17.36
CA ASN A 48 -11.59 -3.06 -17.60
C ASN A 48 -10.45 -2.03 -17.70
N VAL A 49 -10.60 -0.86 -17.05
CA VAL A 49 -9.54 0.16 -17.02
C VAL A 49 -8.29 -0.43 -16.37
N LEU A 50 -7.20 -0.47 -17.14
CA LEU A 50 -5.89 -0.90 -16.66
C LEU A 50 -5.38 0.07 -15.60
N PHE A 51 -4.90 -0.50 -14.50
CA PHE A 51 -4.40 0.28 -13.36
C PHE A 51 -3.31 1.28 -13.80
N GLY A 52 -3.51 2.57 -13.50
CA GLY A 52 -2.51 3.62 -13.78
C GLY A 52 -2.38 4.05 -15.25
N HIS A 53 -3.32 3.66 -16.13
CA HIS A 53 -3.28 4.04 -17.55
C HIS A 53 -4.24 5.19 -17.90
N LEU A 54 -5.18 5.49 -17.00
CA LEU A 54 -6.16 6.57 -17.14
C LEU A 54 -6.11 7.46 -15.91
N TYR A 55 -6.11 8.78 -16.10
CA TYR A 55 -5.98 9.76 -15.03
C TYR A 55 -7.15 10.74 -15.01
N SER A 56 -7.48 11.18 -13.80
CA SER A 56 -8.45 12.25 -13.53
C SER A 56 -8.03 13.59 -14.14
N ASP A 57 -8.94 14.55 -14.19
CA ASP A 57 -8.72 15.81 -14.92
C ASP A 57 -7.72 16.74 -14.20
N ASN A 58 -7.76 16.77 -12.87
CA ASN A 58 -6.92 17.64 -12.06
C ASN A 58 -5.98 16.86 -11.13
N MET A 59 -4.96 17.55 -10.64
CA MET A 59 -4.00 17.09 -9.64
C MET A 59 -3.81 18.14 -8.54
N LEU A 60 -3.32 17.71 -7.38
CA LEU A 60 -2.88 18.59 -6.29
C LEU A 60 -1.36 18.71 -6.33
N THR A 61 -0.82 19.91 -6.15
CA THR A 61 0.61 20.16 -5.95
C THR A 61 0.85 21.08 -4.76
N ILE A 62 1.95 20.85 -4.04
CA ILE A 62 2.41 21.68 -2.93
C ILE A 62 3.94 21.71 -2.96
N ASP A 63 4.51 22.90 -3.06
CA ASP A 63 5.95 23.10 -3.11
C ASP A 63 6.50 23.38 -1.71
N TRP A 64 7.73 22.97 -1.48
CA TRP A 64 8.43 23.22 -0.24
C TRP A 64 9.86 23.66 -0.51
N SER A 65 10.32 24.63 0.27
CA SER A 65 11.74 24.97 0.36
C SER A 65 12.16 25.12 1.82
N LYS A 66 13.43 24.83 2.11
CA LYS A 66 14.02 25.04 3.43
C LYS A 66 13.94 26.51 3.88
N LYS A 67 13.95 27.45 2.93
CA LYS A 67 13.90 28.89 3.21
C LYS A 67 12.50 29.35 3.64
N ASN A 68 11.45 28.91 2.95
CA ASN A 68 10.10 29.46 3.10
C ASN A 68 9.09 28.50 3.76
N GLY A 69 9.47 27.23 3.96
CA GLY A 69 8.54 26.18 4.38
C GLY A 69 7.66 25.70 3.22
N TRP A 70 6.45 25.24 3.56
CA TRP A 70 5.48 24.82 2.56
C TRP A 70 4.75 26.02 1.96
N GLU A 71 4.57 26.00 0.65
CA GLU A 71 3.72 26.92 -0.08
C GLU A 71 2.23 26.54 0.03
N LYS A 72 1.35 27.41 -0.49
CA LYS A 72 -0.08 27.13 -0.54
C LYS A 72 -0.36 25.92 -1.45
N PRO A 73 -1.27 25.01 -1.07
CA PRO A 73 -1.65 23.91 -1.94
C PRO A 73 -2.40 24.42 -3.16
N ILE A 74 -2.17 23.83 -4.33
CA ILE A 74 -2.82 24.23 -5.58
C ILE A 74 -3.47 23.01 -6.22
N ILE A 75 -4.76 23.10 -6.52
CA ILE A 75 -5.44 22.13 -7.38
C ILE A 75 -5.51 22.73 -8.78
N HIS A 76 -5.03 22.01 -9.79
CA HIS A 76 -4.95 22.49 -11.17
C HIS A 76 -5.06 21.33 -12.17
N PRO A 77 -5.24 21.59 -13.47
CA PRO A 77 -5.32 20.54 -14.49
C PRO A 77 -4.08 19.65 -14.48
N MET A 78 -4.30 18.37 -14.75
CA MET A 78 -3.23 17.37 -14.88
C MET A 78 -2.24 17.82 -15.94
N ARG A 79 -0.96 17.89 -15.58
CA ARG A 79 0.12 18.29 -16.50
C ARG A 79 1.45 17.63 -16.12
N PRO A 80 2.38 17.50 -17.08
CA PRO A 80 3.73 17.04 -16.78
C PRO A 80 4.41 17.90 -15.72
N LEU A 81 5.25 17.27 -14.90
CA LEU A 81 6.12 17.97 -13.95
C LEU A 81 7.32 18.57 -14.70
N GLN A 82 7.55 19.88 -14.55
CA GLN A 82 8.76 20.53 -15.03
C GLN A 82 9.80 20.51 -13.90
N LEU A 83 10.82 19.66 -14.05
CA LEU A 83 11.89 19.48 -13.07
C LEU A 83 13.25 19.70 -13.74
N HIS A 84 14.18 20.32 -13.03
CA HIS A 84 15.55 20.46 -13.50
C HIS A 84 16.19 19.05 -13.64
N PRO A 85 17.00 18.76 -14.66
CA PRO A 85 17.62 17.44 -14.83
C PRO A 85 18.49 17.00 -13.64
N GLY A 86 19.10 17.96 -12.95
CA GLY A 86 19.85 17.73 -11.70
C GLY A 86 18.98 17.51 -10.45
N SER A 87 17.65 17.39 -10.58
CA SER A 87 16.76 17.14 -9.44
C SER A 87 17.09 15.81 -8.77
N LYS A 88 17.43 15.82 -7.47
CA LYS A 88 17.92 14.62 -6.75
C LYS A 88 17.03 13.38 -6.91
N VAL A 89 15.71 13.53 -7.04
CA VAL A 89 14.79 12.41 -7.32
C VAL A 89 15.26 11.52 -8.48
N PHE A 90 15.82 12.11 -9.54
CA PHE A 90 16.29 11.36 -10.72
C PHE A 90 17.61 10.61 -10.50
N HIS A 91 18.35 10.94 -9.45
CA HIS A 91 19.73 10.43 -9.24
C HIS A 91 19.83 9.52 -8.02
N TYR A 92 19.14 9.86 -6.93
CA TYR A 92 19.35 9.22 -5.61
C TYR A 92 18.06 8.74 -4.95
N ALA A 93 16.93 8.80 -5.66
CA ALA A 93 15.61 8.38 -5.19
C ALA A 93 15.16 8.92 -3.80
N PRO A 94 15.37 10.22 -3.44
CA PRO A 94 14.65 10.84 -2.34
C PRO A 94 13.17 11.02 -2.71
N GLU A 95 12.44 9.91 -2.72
CA GLU A 95 11.03 9.86 -3.06
C GLU A 95 10.27 8.80 -2.26
N CYS A 96 9.04 9.13 -1.91
CA CYS A 96 8.09 8.17 -1.35
C CYS A 96 6.71 8.41 -1.95
N PHE A 97 5.85 7.40 -1.83
CA PHE A 97 4.50 7.48 -2.35
C PHE A 97 3.53 6.71 -1.44
N GLU A 98 2.24 6.95 -1.66
CA GLU A 98 1.20 6.22 -0.97
C GLU A 98 0.10 5.77 -1.93
N GLY A 99 -0.79 4.89 -1.46
CA GLY A 99 -1.83 4.30 -2.28
C GLY A 99 -3.05 3.89 -1.48
N PHE A 100 -4.16 4.56 -1.72
CA PHE A 100 -5.46 4.24 -1.15
C PHE A 100 -6.58 4.54 -2.15
N LYS A 101 -7.82 4.24 -1.76
CA LYS A 101 -8.97 4.21 -2.68
C LYS A 101 -10.15 5.00 -2.11
N ALA A 102 -10.86 5.68 -3.01
CA ALA A 102 -12.19 6.23 -2.78
C ALA A 102 -13.24 5.31 -3.43
N TYR A 103 -14.33 5.09 -2.71
CA TYR A 103 -15.38 4.16 -3.06
C TYR A 103 -16.72 4.87 -3.12
N TYR A 104 -17.50 4.58 -4.16
CA TYR A 104 -18.90 4.99 -4.25
C TYR A 104 -19.79 4.10 -3.37
N GLN A 105 -20.45 4.70 -2.38
CA GLN A 105 -21.39 4.04 -1.48
C GLN A 105 -22.80 4.13 -2.05
N LYS A 106 -23.21 3.10 -2.81
CA LYS A 106 -24.50 3.08 -3.53
C LYS A 106 -25.70 3.32 -2.61
N SER A 107 -25.69 2.73 -1.41
CA SER A 107 -26.77 2.86 -0.43
C SER A 107 -26.97 4.29 0.11
N LYS A 108 -25.92 5.13 0.03
CA LYS A 108 -25.93 6.49 0.57
C LYS A 108 -25.77 7.58 -0.49
N GLY A 109 -25.57 7.21 -1.76
CA GLY A 109 -25.23 8.15 -2.83
C GLY A 109 -24.01 9.02 -2.50
N SER A 110 -22.99 8.45 -1.84
CA SER A 110 -21.86 9.22 -1.30
C SER A 110 -20.50 8.59 -1.63
N ILE A 111 -19.43 9.34 -1.46
CA ILE A 111 -18.05 8.88 -1.64
C ILE A 111 -17.36 8.79 -0.28
N SER A 112 -16.62 7.71 -0.05
CA SER A 112 -15.85 7.52 1.18
C SER A 112 -14.46 6.94 0.91
N LEU A 113 -13.54 7.21 1.84
CA LEU A 113 -12.19 6.64 1.88
C LEU A 113 -12.12 5.50 2.89
N PHE A 114 -11.26 4.51 2.64
CA PHE A 114 -11.00 3.42 3.57
C PHE A 114 -9.71 3.65 4.38
N ARG A 115 -9.85 3.85 5.69
CA ARG A 115 -8.78 4.09 6.68
C ARG A 115 -7.70 5.10 6.24
N PRO A 116 -8.05 6.25 5.63
CA PRO A 116 -7.06 7.13 5.00
C PRO A 116 -6.06 7.73 5.99
N ASN A 117 -6.44 7.91 7.27
CA ASN A 117 -5.53 8.41 8.31
C ASN A 117 -4.28 7.51 8.46
N LEU A 118 -4.44 6.20 8.32
CA LEU A 118 -3.30 5.27 8.41
C LEU A 118 -2.39 5.36 7.17
N ASN A 119 -2.97 5.62 6.00
CA ASN A 119 -2.19 5.84 4.79
C ASN A 119 -1.37 7.13 4.90
N VAL A 120 -1.98 8.24 5.30
CA VAL A 120 -1.27 9.53 5.39
C VAL A 120 -0.17 9.48 6.46
N ALA A 121 -0.40 8.81 7.60
CA ALA A 121 0.64 8.61 8.60
C ALA A 121 1.84 7.81 8.03
N ARG A 122 1.58 6.70 7.32
CA ARG A 122 2.66 5.91 6.68
C ARG A 122 3.38 6.68 5.57
N PHE A 123 2.67 7.53 4.84
CA PHE A 123 3.26 8.40 3.82
C PHE A 123 4.26 9.37 4.43
N LYS A 124 3.87 10.01 5.54
CA LYS A 124 4.74 10.89 6.32
C LYS A 124 5.97 10.15 6.85
N GLU A 125 5.78 9.00 7.51
CA GLU A 125 6.88 8.15 8.00
C GLU A 125 7.86 7.75 6.87
N SER A 126 7.32 7.46 5.68
CA SER A 126 8.14 7.13 4.51
C SER A 126 8.96 8.32 4.00
N GLY A 127 8.39 9.53 4.03
CA GLY A 127 9.11 10.76 3.68
C GLY A 127 10.21 11.09 4.70
N GLU A 128 9.93 10.95 5.99
CA GLU A 128 10.90 11.16 7.07
C GLU A 128 12.09 10.21 6.94
N ARG A 129 11.86 8.94 6.55
CA ARG A 129 12.93 7.93 6.34
C ARG A 129 13.95 8.34 5.28
N VAL A 130 13.55 9.12 4.28
CA VAL A 130 14.40 9.66 3.20
C VAL A 130 14.68 11.15 3.35
N CYS A 131 14.52 11.69 4.57
CA CYS A 131 14.80 13.09 4.91
C CYS A 131 14.06 14.13 4.07
N LEU A 132 12.83 13.82 3.63
CA LEU A 132 11.93 14.78 2.99
C LEU A 132 11.14 15.58 4.06
N PRO A 133 10.62 16.77 3.72
CA PRO A 133 9.91 17.60 4.69
C PRO A 133 8.64 16.91 5.21
N SER A 134 8.45 17.00 6.53
CA SER A 134 7.24 16.53 7.20
C SER A 134 6.07 17.51 6.98
N PHE A 135 4.85 17.04 7.22
CA PHE A 135 3.60 17.81 7.08
C PHE A 135 2.58 17.39 8.15
N ASP A 136 1.43 18.08 8.21
CA ASP A 136 0.29 17.70 9.04
C ASP A 136 -0.63 16.73 8.28
N ASP A 137 -0.81 15.54 8.84
CA ASP A 137 -1.58 14.45 8.22
C ASP A 137 -3.05 14.84 7.96
N LYS A 138 -3.65 15.61 8.86
CA LYS A 138 -5.05 16.03 8.76
C LYS A 138 -5.21 17.08 7.67
N GLU A 139 -4.27 18.02 7.58
CA GLU A 139 -4.30 19.04 6.53
C GLU A 139 -4.09 18.42 5.14
N LEU A 140 -3.14 17.48 4.99
CA LEU A 140 -2.96 16.77 3.72
C LEU A 140 -4.21 15.97 3.35
N LEU A 141 -4.81 15.25 4.30
CA LEU A 141 -6.03 14.47 4.04
C LEU A 141 -7.18 15.38 3.59
N LYS A 142 -7.36 16.54 4.23
CA LYS A 142 -8.37 17.52 3.81
C LYS A 142 -8.11 18.05 2.39
N CYS A 143 -6.86 18.33 2.01
CA CYS A 143 -6.51 18.71 0.64
C CYS A 143 -6.87 17.61 -0.37
N ILE A 144 -6.55 16.35 -0.06
CA ILE A 144 -6.91 15.19 -0.89
C ILE A 144 -8.43 15.07 -1.02
N MET A 145 -9.18 15.25 0.06
CA MET A 145 -10.65 15.22 0.04
C MET A 145 -11.23 16.35 -0.81
N LYS A 146 -10.61 17.54 -0.84
CA LYS A 146 -11.00 18.63 -1.77
C LYS A 146 -10.77 18.22 -3.23
N LEU A 147 -9.64 17.61 -3.55
CA LEU A 147 -9.38 17.08 -4.89
C LEU A 147 -10.40 16.00 -5.29
N ILE A 148 -10.73 15.06 -4.40
CA ILE A 148 -11.76 14.04 -4.67
C ILE A 148 -13.13 14.67 -4.95
N LYS A 149 -13.50 15.76 -4.25
CA LYS A 149 -14.76 16.48 -4.48
C LYS A 149 -14.83 17.06 -5.89
N ILE A 150 -13.72 17.64 -6.37
CA ILE A 150 -13.61 18.17 -7.74
C ILE A 150 -13.67 17.01 -8.75
N GLU A 151 -12.95 15.93 -8.48
CA GLU A 151 -12.83 14.75 -9.35
C GLU A 151 -13.93 13.71 -9.15
N LYS A 152 -15.03 14.01 -8.43
CA LYS A 152 -16.00 12.99 -7.98
C LYS A 152 -16.63 12.16 -9.11
N ARG A 153 -16.75 12.75 -10.30
CA ARG A 153 -17.22 12.06 -11.52
C ARG A 153 -16.33 10.88 -11.93
N TRP A 154 -15.05 10.91 -11.57
CA TRP A 154 -14.08 9.85 -11.85
C TRP A 154 -14.18 8.68 -10.88
N VAL A 155 -14.99 8.77 -9.82
CA VAL A 155 -15.23 7.66 -8.90
C VAL A 155 -16.15 6.64 -9.57
N PRO A 156 -15.65 5.44 -9.93
CA PRO A 156 -16.45 4.43 -10.59
C PRO A 156 -17.61 3.97 -9.71
N LYS A 157 -18.75 3.66 -10.33
CA LYS A 157 -19.98 3.24 -9.63
C LYS A 157 -20.20 1.72 -9.70
N GLU A 158 -19.43 1.04 -10.53
CA GLU A 158 -19.51 -0.40 -10.73
C GLU A 158 -19.04 -1.17 -9.48
N LYS A 159 -19.43 -2.45 -9.40
CA LYS A 159 -18.93 -3.32 -8.33
C LYS A 159 -17.44 -3.59 -8.55
N LYS A 160 -16.69 -3.67 -7.45
CA LYS A 160 -15.25 -3.96 -7.45
C LYS A 160 -14.40 -2.93 -8.23
N SER A 161 -14.93 -1.74 -8.47
CA SER A 161 -14.16 -0.59 -8.98
C SER A 161 -14.05 0.52 -7.92
N SER A 162 -13.05 1.39 -8.10
CA SER A 162 -12.73 2.47 -7.16
C SER A 162 -11.89 3.56 -7.84
N LEU A 163 -11.80 4.74 -7.23
CA LEU A 163 -10.81 5.75 -7.63
C LEU A 163 -9.56 5.57 -6.77
N TYR A 164 -8.44 5.24 -7.38
CA TYR A 164 -7.17 5.12 -6.70
C TYR A 164 -6.52 6.50 -6.55
N ILE A 165 -6.00 6.79 -5.36
CA ILE A 165 -5.33 8.04 -5.00
C ILE A 165 -3.84 7.74 -4.80
N ARG A 166 -2.98 8.50 -5.48
CA ARG A 166 -1.51 8.39 -5.44
C ARG A 166 -0.89 9.70 -4.95
N PRO A 167 -0.73 9.89 -3.63
CA PRO A 167 0.17 10.91 -3.09
C PRO A 167 1.62 10.51 -3.34
N THR A 168 2.44 11.48 -3.69
CA THR A 168 3.88 11.32 -3.93
C THR A 168 4.63 12.53 -3.40
N LEU A 169 5.79 12.31 -2.77
CA LEU A 169 6.69 13.35 -2.27
C LEU A 169 8.08 13.10 -2.83
N ILE A 170 8.67 14.11 -3.45
CA ILE A 170 9.97 14.02 -4.14
C ILE A 170 10.91 15.16 -3.72
N GLY A 171 12.21 14.88 -3.64
CA GLY A 171 13.26 15.88 -3.49
C GLY A 171 13.63 16.53 -4.84
N THR A 172 13.57 17.85 -4.91
CA THR A 172 13.68 18.62 -6.17
C THR A 172 14.89 19.55 -6.22
N ASP A 173 15.85 19.39 -5.31
CA ASP A 173 17.12 20.13 -5.33
C ASP A 173 17.87 19.93 -6.64
N GLN A 174 18.32 21.04 -7.22
CA GLN A 174 19.04 21.08 -8.49
C GLN A 174 20.55 20.85 -8.28
N THR A 175 20.89 19.80 -7.55
CA THR A 175 22.28 19.50 -7.16
C THR A 175 22.55 18.01 -7.19
N LEU A 176 23.75 17.61 -7.64
CA LEU A 176 24.20 16.22 -7.60
C LEU A 176 24.81 15.80 -6.24
N GLY A 177 24.86 16.71 -5.27
CA GLY A 177 25.35 16.36 -3.93
C GLY A 177 24.37 15.45 -3.18
N ILE A 178 24.87 14.37 -2.57
CA ILE A 178 24.07 13.47 -1.72
C ILE A 178 23.94 14.09 -0.32
N ASN A 179 22.91 14.91 -0.14
CA ASN A 179 22.57 15.55 1.14
C ASN A 179 21.05 15.73 1.27
N VAL A 180 20.59 16.14 2.45
CA VAL A 180 19.16 16.43 2.73
C VAL A 180 18.61 17.41 1.71
N SER A 181 17.39 17.16 1.23
CA SER A 181 16.73 18.05 0.29
C SER A 181 16.39 19.40 0.91
N ASN A 182 16.81 20.50 0.27
CA ASN A 182 16.39 21.86 0.58
C ASN A 182 15.15 22.27 -0.24
N ASN A 183 14.77 21.51 -1.26
CA ASN A 183 13.53 21.71 -2.02
C ASN A 183 12.82 20.37 -2.20
N ALA A 184 11.49 20.39 -2.13
CA ALA A 184 10.68 19.22 -2.35
C ALA A 184 9.35 19.59 -3.00
N LYS A 185 8.68 18.58 -3.55
CA LYS A 185 7.35 18.71 -4.12
C LYS A 185 6.48 17.56 -3.66
N LEU A 186 5.32 17.89 -3.08
CA LEU A 186 4.24 16.95 -2.85
C LEU A 186 3.24 17.08 -3.99
N TYR A 187 2.80 15.96 -4.55
CA TYR A 187 1.69 15.98 -5.49
C TYR A 187 0.75 14.78 -5.31
N VAL A 188 -0.49 14.91 -5.78
CA VAL A 188 -1.49 13.84 -5.73
C VAL A 188 -2.19 13.73 -7.08
N ILE A 189 -2.18 12.52 -7.62
CA ILE A 189 -2.90 12.16 -8.85
C ILE A 189 -3.92 11.05 -8.55
N MET A 190 -4.95 10.94 -9.39
CA MET A 190 -5.99 9.93 -9.24
C MET A 190 -6.22 9.16 -10.54
N CYS A 191 -6.52 7.87 -10.41
CA CYS A 191 -6.83 6.99 -11.54
C CYS A 191 -7.97 6.03 -11.20
N PRO A 192 -9.02 5.92 -12.03
CA PRO A 192 -10.03 4.90 -11.85
C PRO A 192 -9.41 3.51 -12.02
N VAL A 193 -9.85 2.55 -11.21
CA VAL A 193 -9.39 1.16 -11.27
C VAL A 193 -10.56 0.20 -11.13
N SER A 194 -10.54 -0.86 -11.93
CA SER A 194 -11.46 -2.00 -11.85
C SER A 194 -10.73 -3.21 -11.24
N ALA A 195 -10.47 -4.26 -12.03
CA ALA A 195 -9.59 -5.35 -11.64
C ALA A 195 -8.12 -4.90 -11.66
N TYR A 196 -7.33 -5.35 -10.69
CA TYR A 196 -5.90 -5.00 -10.61
C TYR A 196 -5.04 -5.86 -11.54
N TYR A 197 -5.33 -7.16 -11.63
CA TYR A 197 -4.61 -8.08 -12.52
C TYR A 197 -5.43 -8.33 -13.79
N PRO A 198 -4.78 -8.53 -14.95
CA PRO A 198 -5.46 -8.93 -16.19
C PRO A 198 -6.24 -10.24 -16.03
N THR A 199 -5.77 -11.15 -15.17
CA THR A 199 -6.45 -12.40 -14.78
C THR A 199 -7.58 -12.18 -13.76
N GLY A 200 -7.95 -10.95 -13.46
CA GLY A 200 -9.00 -10.62 -12.52
C GLY A 200 -8.69 -11.08 -11.09
N PHE A 201 -9.61 -11.89 -10.52
CA PHE A 201 -9.57 -12.38 -9.14
C PHE A 201 -9.15 -13.85 -9.06
N ASP A 202 -8.51 -14.37 -10.11
CA ASP A 202 -8.06 -15.74 -10.19
C ASP A 202 -6.87 -16.01 -9.26
N PRO A 203 -6.76 -17.23 -8.70
CA PRO A 203 -5.60 -17.59 -7.91
C PRO A 203 -4.28 -17.50 -8.68
N ILE A 204 -3.28 -16.88 -8.05
CA ILE A 204 -1.96 -16.61 -8.63
C ILE A 204 -0.95 -17.71 -8.28
N SER A 205 0.05 -17.87 -9.14
CA SER A 205 1.23 -18.69 -8.88
C SER A 205 2.44 -17.81 -8.55
N LEU A 206 3.25 -18.29 -7.61
CA LEU A 206 4.39 -17.57 -7.07
C LEU A 206 5.70 -18.26 -7.43
N TYR A 207 6.70 -17.50 -7.82
CA TYR A 207 8.09 -17.97 -7.85
C TYR A 207 8.76 -17.59 -6.53
N ALA A 208 9.16 -18.59 -5.75
CA ALA A 208 9.89 -18.38 -4.50
C ALA A 208 11.38 -18.20 -4.80
N ASP A 209 11.78 -16.93 -4.85
CA ASP A 209 13.11 -16.51 -5.25
C ASP A 209 14.12 -16.68 -4.11
N THR A 210 15.11 -17.55 -4.33
CA THR A 210 16.17 -17.84 -3.35
C THR A 210 17.41 -16.97 -3.53
N PHE A 211 17.47 -16.18 -4.60
CA PHE A 211 18.62 -15.36 -4.96
C PHE A 211 18.40 -13.89 -4.60
N ASN A 212 17.25 -13.32 -4.96
CA ASN A 212 16.97 -11.90 -4.73
C ASN A 212 16.33 -11.65 -3.37
N VAL A 213 16.75 -10.56 -2.72
CA VAL A 213 16.21 -10.11 -1.44
C VAL A 213 15.51 -8.77 -1.64
N ARG A 214 14.22 -8.70 -1.30
CA ARG A 214 13.43 -7.47 -1.40
C ARG A 214 13.89 -6.38 -0.44
N ALA A 215 14.17 -6.79 0.79
CA ALA A 215 14.50 -5.91 1.91
C ALA A 215 15.28 -6.69 2.98
N TRP A 216 16.06 -5.97 3.78
CA TRP A 216 16.89 -6.54 4.84
C TRP A 216 16.76 -5.72 6.13
N LYS A 217 17.07 -6.33 7.28
CA LYS A 217 17.05 -5.65 8.58
C LYS A 217 17.97 -4.42 8.56
N GLY A 218 17.46 -3.30 9.04
CA GLY A 218 18.15 -2.00 8.95
C GLY A 218 17.98 -1.26 7.61
N GLY A 219 17.39 -1.90 6.60
CA GLY A 219 17.05 -1.29 5.31
C GLY A 219 15.81 -0.40 5.35
N SER A 220 15.17 -0.24 4.19
CA SER A 220 13.99 0.62 3.99
C SER A 220 12.69 -0.15 3.70
N GLY A 221 12.69 -1.48 3.81
CA GLY A 221 11.58 -2.35 3.38
C GLY A 221 10.24 -2.08 4.06
N GLY A 222 10.27 -1.56 5.30
CA GLY A 222 9.09 -1.16 6.08
C GLY A 222 8.50 0.19 5.68
N PHE A 223 9.07 0.87 4.68
CA PHE A 223 8.63 2.18 4.20
C PHE A 223 8.26 2.12 2.72
N LYS A 224 7.40 3.03 2.27
CA LYS A 224 6.87 3.06 0.90
C LYS A 224 7.68 4.00 -0.01
N ILE A 225 8.95 3.64 -0.19
CA ILE A 225 9.97 4.39 -0.93
C ILE A 225 10.14 3.81 -2.33
N GLY A 226 10.31 4.66 -3.34
CA GLY A 226 10.42 4.24 -4.75
C GLY A 226 11.53 3.22 -5.01
N ALA A 227 12.69 3.41 -4.38
CA ALA A 227 13.84 2.50 -4.48
C ALA A 227 13.53 1.04 -4.11
N ASN A 228 12.58 0.79 -3.19
CA ASN A 228 12.18 -0.57 -2.79
C ASN A 228 11.41 -1.33 -3.90
N TYR A 229 10.94 -0.61 -4.93
CA TYR A 229 10.17 -1.16 -6.05
C TYR A 229 11.02 -1.26 -7.31
N ALA A 230 11.91 -0.30 -7.55
CA ALA A 230 12.77 -0.30 -8.73
C ALA A 230 13.63 -1.59 -8.84
N SER A 231 14.25 -2.00 -7.73
CA SER A 231 15.05 -3.24 -7.66
C SER A 231 14.22 -4.52 -7.79
N SER A 232 12.89 -4.43 -7.65
CA SER A 232 11.99 -5.58 -7.70
C SER A 232 11.55 -5.94 -9.13
N VAL A 233 11.83 -5.09 -10.11
CA VAL A 233 11.36 -5.24 -11.50
C VAL A 233 12.00 -6.45 -12.18
N LEU A 234 13.33 -6.59 -12.13
CA LEU A 234 14.03 -7.72 -12.76
C LEU A 234 13.61 -9.07 -12.17
N PRO A 235 13.58 -9.27 -10.84
CA PRO A 235 13.09 -10.52 -10.25
C PRO A 235 11.64 -10.85 -10.64
N SER A 236 10.77 -9.84 -10.69
CA SER A 236 9.36 -10.02 -11.11
C SER A 236 9.24 -10.40 -12.59
N TYR A 237 10.08 -9.81 -13.44
CA TYR A 237 10.18 -10.16 -14.85
C TYR A 237 10.64 -11.61 -15.03
N VAL A 238 11.67 -12.04 -14.30
CA VAL A 238 12.18 -13.43 -14.31
C VAL A 238 11.10 -14.42 -13.83
N ALA A 239 10.39 -14.10 -12.75
CA ALA A 239 9.28 -14.92 -12.28
C ALA A 239 8.22 -15.16 -13.39
N THR A 240 7.88 -14.11 -14.13
CA THR A 240 6.87 -14.18 -15.20
C THR A 240 7.40 -14.90 -16.43
N THR A 241 8.56 -14.50 -16.95
CA THR A 241 9.04 -14.96 -18.27
C THR A 241 9.78 -16.29 -18.23
N LYS A 242 10.48 -16.60 -17.14
CA LYS A 242 11.26 -17.85 -17.02
C LYS A 242 10.56 -18.91 -16.20
N HIS A 243 9.76 -18.51 -15.21
CA HIS A 243 9.13 -19.44 -14.28
C HIS A 243 7.61 -19.56 -14.48
N ASN A 244 7.02 -18.80 -15.41
CA ASN A 244 5.58 -18.77 -15.68
C ASN A 244 4.74 -18.54 -14.40
N CYS A 245 5.27 -17.71 -13.49
CA CYS A 245 4.63 -17.35 -12.23
C CYS A 245 4.19 -15.88 -12.28
N GLN A 246 2.94 -15.59 -11.90
CA GLN A 246 2.40 -14.23 -12.00
C GLN A 246 3.05 -13.25 -11.01
N GLN A 247 3.56 -13.74 -9.88
CA GLN A 247 4.21 -12.93 -8.85
C GLN A 247 5.41 -13.67 -8.25
N ILE A 248 6.22 -12.93 -7.50
CA ILE A 248 7.34 -13.44 -6.71
C ILE A 248 6.90 -13.63 -5.25
N LEU A 249 7.34 -14.71 -4.61
CA LEU A 249 7.34 -14.85 -3.16
C LEU A 249 8.72 -14.45 -2.65
N TRP A 250 8.78 -13.36 -1.89
CA TRP A 250 10.03 -12.84 -1.36
C TRP A 250 10.48 -13.63 -0.15
N LEU A 251 11.67 -14.23 -0.25
CA LEU A 251 12.32 -14.95 0.83
C LEU A 251 13.38 -14.07 1.51
N TYR A 252 13.59 -14.29 2.80
CA TYR A 252 14.61 -13.61 3.59
C TYR A 252 15.38 -14.57 4.50
N GLY A 253 16.67 -14.29 4.69
CA GLY A 253 17.53 -15.04 5.61
C GLY A 253 17.94 -16.42 5.12
N VAL A 254 18.85 -17.03 5.87
CA VAL A 254 19.37 -18.38 5.61
C VAL A 254 18.30 -19.45 5.75
N ASP A 255 17.31 -19.20 6.62
CA ASP A 255 16.19 -20.08 6.89
C ASP A 255 15.04 -19.90 5.90
N ARG A 256 15.13 -19.00 4.91
CA ARG A 256 14.12 -18.80 3.85
C ARG A 256 12.75 -18.40 4.41
N GLN A 257 12.74 -17.38 5.27
CA GLN A 257 11.52 -16.78 5.81
C GLN A 257 10.67 -16.18 4.68
N LEU A 258 9.37 -16.48 4.69
CA LEU A 258 8.43 -15.86 3.79
C LEU A 258 8.14 -14.44 4.28
N THR A 259 8.21 -13.45 3.39
CA THR A 259 7.99 -12.05 3.75
C THR A 259 6.75 -11.47 3.07
N GLU A 260 6.80 -11.30 1.76
CA GLU A 260 5.76 -10.64 0.95
C GLU A 260 5.53 -11.37 -0.38
N VAL A 261 4.37 -11.13 -0.98
CA VAL A 261 3.95 -11.67 -2.28
C VAL A 261 3.91 -10.53 -3.29
N GLY A 262 4.96 -10.38 -4.08
CA GLY A 262 5.14 -9.23 -4.97
C GLY A 262 5.14 -7.92 -4.19
N THR A 263 4.03 -7.19 -4.22
CA THR A 263 3.82 -5.93 -3.47
C THR A 263 2.72 -6.04 -2.40
N MET A 264 2.39 -7.27 -1.99
CA MET A 264 1.33 -7.61 -1.05
C MET A 264 1.91 -8.27 0.21
N ASN A 265 1.26 -8.09 1.35
CA ASN A 265 1.58 -8.86 2.55
C ASN A 265 1.04 -10.29 2.44
N LEU A 266 1.78 -11.28 2.95
CA LEU A 266 1.40 -12.68 2.96
C LEU A 266 0.53 -13.05 4.18
N PHE A 267 -0.45 -13.92 3.97
CA PHE A 267 -1.18 -14.65 5.00
C PHE A 267 -1.19 -16.16 4.70
N VAL A 268 -1.12 -16.96 5.76
CA VAL A 268 -1.27 -18.42 5.72
C VAL A 268 -2.34 -18.83 6.73
N TYR A 269 -3.31 -19.61 6.27
CA TYR A 269 -4.34 -20.22 7.11
C TYR A 269 -4.09 -21.72 7.20
N TRP A 270 -3.82 -22.21 8.40
CA TRP A 270 -3.32 -23.56 8.63
C TRP A 270 -3.68 -24.11 10.01
N ILE A 271 -3.35 -25.38 10.25
CA ILE A 271 -3.14 -25.93 11.60
C ILE A 271 -1.66 -25.74 11.95
N ASN A 272 -1.37 -25.03 13.04
CA ASN A 272 0.01 -24.78 13.48
C ASN A 272 0.67 -26.04 14.09
N GLU A 273 1.92 -25.90 14.55
CA GLU A 273 2.69 -27.00 15.15
C GLU A 273 2.08 -27.48 16.48
N GLU A 274 1.32 -26.63 17.16
CA GLU A 274 0.58 -26.94 18.38
C GLU A 274 -0.81 -27.56 18.13
N GLY A 275 -1.18 -27.82 16.86
CA GLY A 275 -2.48 -28.40 16.51
C GLY A 275 -3.65 -27.41 16.49
N GLU A 276 -3.39 -26.11 16.61
CA GLU A 276 -4.41 -25.06 16.63
C GLU A 276 -4.68 -24.52 15.23
N LYS A 277 -5.96 -24.24 14.93
CA LYS A 277 -6.33 -23.49 13.74
C LYS A 277 -5.86 -22.05 13.85
N GLU A 278 -5.06 -21.59 12.89
CA GLU A 278 -4.37 -20.31 12.95
C GLU A 278 -4.36 -19.58 11.61
N LEU A 279 -4.60 -18.26 11.65
CA LEU A 279 -4.26 -17.33 10.58
C LEU A 279 -2.99 -16.57 10.98
N ILE A 280 -1.91 -16.83 10.26
CA ILE A 280 -0.59 -16.29 10.56
C ILE A 280 -0.11 -15.39 9.41
N THR A 281 0.59 -14.32 9.77
CA THR A 281 1.29 -13.43 8.82
C THR A 281 2.66 -13.08 9.41
N PRO A 282 3.69 -12.89 8.57
CA PRO A 282 5.01 -12.45 9.04
C PRO A 282 4.97 -11.17 9.89
N ASP A 283 5.86 -11.06 10.87
CA ASP A 283 5.94 -9.93 11.82
C ASP A 283 6.62 -8.71 11.16
N ILE A 284 6.16 -7.50 11.48
CA ILE A 284 6.68 -6.24 10.95
C ILE A 284 7.84 -5.67 11.75
N LYS A 285 8.11 -6.19 12.96
CA LYS A 285 9.12 -5.63 13.90
C LYS A 285 10.53 -5.52 13.32
N ASP A 286 10.90 -6.41 12.41
CA ASP A 286 12.23 -6.44 11.80
C ASP A 286 12.42 -5.39 10.69
N GLY A 287 11.37 -4.66 10.30
CA GLY A 287 11.43 -3.59 9.30
C GLY A 287 11.61 -4.05 7.85
N ILE A 288 11.49 -5.36 7.58
CA ILE A 288 11.61 -5.94 6.23
C ILE A 288 10.26 -6.12 5.53
N ILE A 289 9.15 -5.78 6.20
CA ILE A 289 7.78 -5.97 5.70
C ILE A 289 7.08 -4.62 5.74
N LEU A 290 6.41 -4.26 4.65
CA LEU A 290 5.65 -3.02 4.62
C LEU A 290 4.40 -3.19 5.49
N PRO A 291 4.12 -2.30 6.47
CA PRO A 291 2.95 -2.41 7.33
C PRO A 291 1.67 -2.07 6.55
N GLY A 292 1.11 -3.04 5.83
CA GLY A 292 -0.06 -2.88 4.97
C GLY A 292 -1.33 -2.52 5.72
N ILE A 293 -2.10 -1.57 5.18
CA ILE A 293 -3.39 -1.17 5.76
C ILE A 293 -4.43 -2.29 5.64
N ILE A 294 -4.43 -3.04 4.52
CA ILE A 294 -5.27 -4.22 4.38
C ILE A 294 -4.82 -5.33 5.35
N ARG A 295 -3.51 -5.62 5.46
CA ARG A 295 -2.96 -6.55 6.46
C ARG A 295 -3.45 -6.22 7.87
N LYS A 296 -3.29 -4.96 8.30
CA LYS A 296 -3.76 -4.50 9.62
C LYS A 296 -5.27 -4.69 9.79
N SER A 297 -6.05 -4.38 8.76
CA SER A 297 -7.51 -4.55 8.77
C SER A 297 -7.92 -6.01 8.87
N ILE A 298 -7.26 -6.92 8.16
CA ILE A 298 -7.50 -8.37 8.26
C ILE A 298 -7.20 -8.87 9.68
N LEU A 299 -6.07 -8.48 10.26
CA LEU A 299 -5.70 -8.86 11.63
C LEU A 299 -6.72 -8.36 12.65
N GLU A 300 -7.11 -7.08 12.60
CA GLU A 300 -8.10 -6.51 13.51
C GLU A 300 -9.47 -7.18 13.38
N MET A 301 -9.90 -7.45 12.15
CA MET A 301 -11.19 -8.08 11.85
C MET A 301 -11.23 -9.53 12.32
N THR A 302 -10.23 -10.32 11.96
CA THR A 302 -10.17 -11.76 12.27
C THR A 302 -9.95 -12.03 13.76
N LYS A 303 -9.18 -11.17 14.46
CA LYS A 303 -9.06 -11.23 15.94
C LYS A 303 -10.42 -11.08 16.63
N ARG A 304 -11.32 -10.25 16.09
CA ARG A 304 -12.68 -10.05 16.64
C ARG A 304 -13.59 -11.25 16.41
N TRP A 305 -13.36 -12.06 15.37
CA TRP A 305 -14.18 -13.24 15.11
C TRP A 305 -14.02 -14.33 16.18
N LYS A 306 -12.87 -14.40 16.87
CA LYS A 306 -12.57 -15.40 17.91
C LYS A 306 -12.83 -16.86 17.48
N LYS A 307 -12.58 -17.17 16.20
CA LYS A 307 -12.81 -18.51 15.60
C LYS A 307 -11.53 -19.35 15.45
N PHE A 308 -10.38 -18.70 15.49
CA PHE A 308 -9.05 -19.29 15.29
C PHE A 308 -8.00 -18.34 15.86
N LYS A 309 -6.80 -18.84 16.09
CA LYS A 309 -5.64 -18.06 16.54
C LYS A 309 -5.22 -17.08 15.43
N VAL A 310 -4.83 -15.87 15.80
CA VAL A 310 -4.34 -14.86 14.84
C VAL A 310 -2.96 -14.40 15.29
N SER A 311 -1.94 -14.70 14.49
CA SER A 311 -0.54 -14.55 14.88
C SER A 311 0.24 -13.67 13.92
N GLU A 312 1.12 -12.85 14.49
CA GLU A 312 2.15 -12.10 13.76
C GLU A 312 3.50 -12.73 14.13
N LYS A 313 3.96 -13.67 13.31
CA LYS A 313 5.16 -14.48 13.56
C LYS A 313 5.77 -14.89 12.22
N ASN A 314 7.10 -14.92 12.15
CA ASN A 314 7.80 -15.33 10.94
C ASN A 314 7.58 -16.83 10.69
N ILE A 315 7.45 -17.17 9.41
CA ILE A 315 7.28 -18.54 8.91
C ILE A 315 8.28 -18.74 7.79
N ASN A 316 8.84 -19.93 7.65
CA ASN A 316 9.79 -20.25 6.60
C ASN A 316 9.35 -21.35 5.65
N MET A 317 10.09 -21.52 4.55
CA MET A 317 9.76 -22.51 3.51
C MET A 317 9.73 -23.95 4.05
N ASN A 318 10.62 -24.31 4.99
CA ASN A 318 10.63 -25.64 5.59
C ASN A 318 9.33 -25.94 6.36
N GLN A 319 8.82 -24.95 7.10
CA GLN A 319 7.54 -25.07 7.81
C GLN A 319 6.36 -25.20 6.84
N ILE A 320 6.38 -24.46 5.73
CA ILE A 320 5.35 -24.55 4.68
C ILE A 320 5.37 -25.94 4.02
N ILE A 321 6.54 -26.43 3.62
CA ILE A 321 6.70 -27.75 3.00
C ILE A 321 6.22 -28.85 3.96
N LYS A 322 6.66 -28.81 5.23
CA LYS A 322 6.21 -29.76 6.26
C LYS A 322 4.68 -29.72 6.41
N ALA A 323 4.09 -28.53 6.51
CA ALA A 323 2.65 -28.39 6.66
C ALA A 323 1.85 -28.83 5.44
N LEU A 324 2.39 -28.68 4.22
CA LEU A 324 1.75 -29.22 3.02
C LEU A 324 1.76 -30.75 3.01
N ASN A 325 2.90 -31.36 3.34
CA ASN A 325 3.02 -32.82 3.41
C ASN A 325 2.09 -33.43 4.49
N GLU A 326 1.86 -32.70 5.58
CA GLU A 326 0.97 -33.09 6.67
C GLU A 326 -0.49 -32.64 6.46
N ASN A 327 -0.84 -32.11 5.28
CA ASN A 327 -2.18 -31.58 4.95
C ASN A 327 -2.72 -30.54 5.94
N ARG A 328 -1.83 -29.75 6.56
CA ARG A 328 -2.16 -28.72 7.54
C ARG A 328 -2.42 -27.34 6.95
N ILE A 329 -2.01 -27.06 5.71
CA ILE A 329 -2.31 -25.79 5.05
C ILE A 329 -3.69 -25.83 4.41
N PHE A 330 -4.54 -24.86 4.76
CA PHE A 330 -5.85 -24.70 4.13
C PHE A 330 -5.83 -23.71 2.99
N GLU A 331 -5.21 -22.54 3.20
CA GLU A 331 -5.21 -21.43 2.23
C GLU A 331 -3.96 -20.56 2.41
N MET A 332 -3.45 -20.00 1.32
CA MET A 332 -2.50 -18.89 1.35
C MET A 332 -3.01 -17.76 0.45
N PHE A 333 -2.81 -16.52 0.86
CA PHE A 333 -3.19 -15.36 0.06
C PHE A 333 -2.32 -14.13 0.33
N GLY A 334 -2.16 -13.30 -0.70
CA GLY A 334 -1.63 -11.95 -0.59
C GLY A 334 -2.71 -10.95 -0.19
N SER A 335 -2.33 -9.85 0.46
CA SER A 335 -3.22 -8.73 0.77
C SER A 335 -2.58 -7.37 0.46
N GLY A 336 -3.36 -6.45 -0.10
CA GLY A 336 -2.88 -5.12 -0.48
C GLY A 336 -3.97 -4.24 -1.05
N THR A 337 -3.81 -2.92 -1.04
CA THR A 337 -4.84 -1.97 -1.52
C THR A 337 -5.28 -2.25 -2.96
N ALA A 338 -4.35 -2.70 -3.80
CA ALA A 338 -4.54 -3.05 -5.20
C ALA A 338 -5.67 -4.06 -5.43
N CYS A 339 -5.52 -5.28 -4.92
CA CYS A 339 -6.43 -6.41 -5.12
C CYS A 339 -7.29 -6.75 -3.90
N VAL A 340 -7.07 -6.07 -2.76
CA VAL A 340 -7.61 -6.41 -1.43
C VAL A 340 -7.09 -7.75 -0.92
N VAL A 341 -7.46 -8.84 -1.58
CA VAL A 341 -7.03 -10.22 -1.30
C VAL A 341 -6.72 -10.92 -2.62
N SER A 342 -5.61 -11.67 -2.69
CA SER A 342 -5.21 -12.45 -3.86
C SER A 342 -4.86 -13.89 -3.47
N PRO A 343 -5.72 -14.87 -3.77
CA PRO A 343 -5.47 -16.27 -3.40
C PRO A 343 -4.27 -16.86 -4.15
N ILE A 344 -3.54 -17.77 -3.51
CA ILE A 344 -2.36 -18.42 -4.08
C ILE A 344 -2.71 -19.88 -4.38
N LYS A 345 -2.45 -20.35 -5.61
CA LYS A 345 -2.66 -21.75 -6.00
C LYS A 345 -1.40 -22.59 -6.03
N LYS A 346 -0.25 -21.94 -6.20
CA LYS A 346 1.01 -22.64 -6.46
C LYS A 346 2.20 -21.79 -6.03
N ILE A 347 3.21 -22.43 -5.47
CA ILE A 347 4.52 -21.85 -5.22
C ILE A 347 5.55 -22.74 -5.92
N LYS A 348 6.27 -22.18 -6.90
CA LYS A 348 7.44 -22.82 -7.49
C LYS A 348 8.65 -22.49 -6.62
N TYR A 349 9.24 -23.50 -6.00
CA TYR A 349 10.38 -23.38 -5.10
C TYR A 349 11.43 -24.41 -5.50
N GLU A 350 12.64 -23.94 -5.83
CA GLU A 350 13.71 -24.78 -6.37
C GLU A 350 13.20 -25.62 -7.55
N ASN A 351 13.35 -26.96 -7.48
CA ASN A 351 12.91 -27.89 -8.51
C ASN A 351 11.50 -28.46 -8.25
N SER A 352 10.73 -27.85 -7.34
CA SER A 352 9.42 -28.35 -6.91
C SER A 352 8.30 -27.34 -7.14
N ASP A 353 7.15 -27.87 -7.56
CA ASP A 353 5.90 -27.13 -7.64
C ASP A 353 5.03 -27.50 -6.44
N LEU A 354 4.96 -26.60 -5.46
CA LEU A 354 4.12 -26.76 -4.27
C LEU A 354 2.69 -26.33 -4.60
N THR A 355 1.76 -27.27 -4.63
CA THR A 355 0.33 -26.96 -4.82
C THR A 355 -0.26 -26.48 -3.51
N ILE A 356 -0.90 -25.31 -3.53
CA ILE A 356 -1.60 -24.77 -2.37
C ILE A 356 -3.07 -25.15 -2.47
N PRO A 357 -3.65 -25.81 -1.45
CA PRO A 357 -5.07 -26.15 -1.45
C PRO A 357 -5.96 -24.92 -1.63
N LEU A 358 -7.00 -25.06 -2.44
CA LEU A 358 -7.96 -23.98 -2.72
C LEU A 358 -9.39 -24.53 -2.74
N ASN A 359 -10.06 -24.50 -1.59
CA ASN A 359 -11.50 -24.72 -1.54
C ASN A 359 -12.26 -23.40 -1.68
N ILE A 360 -12.50 -22.98 -2.93
CA ILE A 360 -13.08 -21.66 -3.25
C ILE A 360 -14.47 -21.44 -2.61
N LYS A 361 -15.26 -22.49 -2.41
CA LYS A 361 -16.65 -22.36 -1.92
C LYS A 361 -16.72 -21.91 -0.46
N GLU A 362 -15.78 -22.34 0.37
CA GLU A 362 -15.81 -22.09 1.82
C GLU A 362 -14.63 -21.25 2.32
N ALA A 363 -13.81 -20.75 1.38
CA ALA A 363 -12.54 -20.12 1.67
C ALA A 363 -12.64 -18.93 2.65
N LEU A 364 -11.74 -18.91 3.62
CA LEU A 364 -11.55 -17.81 4.55
C LEU A 364 -11.22 -16.50 3.80
N PHE A 365 -10.37 -16.57 2.78
CA PHE A 365 -9.98 -15.40 1.99
C PHE A 365 -11.20 -14.72 1.33
N ARG A 366 -12.22 -15.49 0.90
CA ARG A 366 -13.48 -14.95 0.35
C ARG A 366 -14.33 -14.24 1.40
N LYS A 367 -14.41 -14.82 2.61
CA LYS A 367 -15.12 -14.20 3.75
C LYS A 367 -14.46 -12.87 4.15
N ILE A 368 -13.13 -12.85 4.19
CA ILE A 368 -12.33 -11.65 4.42
C ILE A 368 -12.58 -10.60 3.32
N GLU A 369 -12.47 -11.00 2.05
CA GLU A 369 -12.70 -10.13 0.89
C GLU A 369 -14.10 -9.51 0.92
N SER A 370 -15.13 -10.32 1.13
CA SER A 370 -16.52 -9.86 1.19
C SER A 370 -16.73 -8.83 2.30
N GLN A 371 -16.26 -9.12 3.52
CA GLN A 371 -16.46 -8.19 4.64
C GLN A 371 -15.68 -6.88 4.46
N LEU A 372 -14.47 -6.93 3.87
CA LEU A 372 -13.73 -5.71 3.53
C LEU A 372 -14.46 -4.89 2.48
N PHE A 373 -15.04 -5.52 1.45
CA PHE A 373 -15.85 -4.82 0.46
C PHE A 373 -17.13 -4.25 1.07
N ASP A 374 -17.81 -4.97 1.95
CA ASP A 374 -19.01 -4.45 2.62
C ASP A 374 -18.71 -3.19 3.43
N ILE A 375 -17.53 -3.13 4.05
CA ILE A 375 -17.06 -1.91 4.71
C ILE A 375 -16.72 -0.83 3.67
N GLN A 376 -15.85 -1.13 2.70
CA GLN A 376 -15.37 -0.15 1.71
C GLN A 376 -16.50 0.51 0.93
N TYR A 377 -17.50 -0.26 0.47
CA TYR A 377 -18.67 0.21 -0.25
C TYR A 377 -19.80 0.73 0.67
N GLY A 378 -19.61 0.68 1.99
CA GLY A 378 -20.59 1.21 2.95
C GLY A 378 -21.88 0.40 3.04
N ASN A 379 -21.85 -0.89 2.71
CA ASN A 379 -22.93 -1.84 2.96
C ASN A 379 -23.10 -2.11 4.46
N VAL A 380 -22.02 -1.99 5.23
CA VAL A 380 -22.01 -2.10 6.69
C VAL A 380 -21.41 -0.83 7.30
N LYS A 381 -21.98 -0.38 8.44
CA LYS A 381 -21.45 0.76 9.19
C LYS A 381 -20.11 0.39 9.83
N SER A 382 -19.09 1.21 9.60
CA SER A 382 -17.76 1.05 10.20
C SER A 382 -17.11 2.41 10.41
N ASP A 383 -16.31 2.52 11.47
CA ASP A 383 -15.40 3.62 11.77
C ASP A 383 -14.19 3.68 10.82
N TRP A 384 -14.00 2.66 9.99
CA TRP A 384 -12.93 2.61 8.98
C TRP A 384 -13.22 3.49 7.77
N ASN A 385 -14.47 3.86 7.53
CA ASN A 385 -14.84 4.73 6.42
C ASN A 385 -14.82 6.20 6.85
N VAL A 386 -14.14 7.04 6.05
CA VAL A 386 -14.17 8.49 6.18
C VAL A 386 -14.98 9.06 5.03
N HIS A 387 -16.12 9.68 5.34
CA HIS A 387 -16.98 10.32 4.36
C HIS A 387 -16.29 11.53 3.71
N VAL A 388 -16.45 11.68 2.39
CA VAL A 388 -15.87 12.80 1.63
C VAL A 388 -16.93 13.80 1.20
N CYS A 389 -17.91 13.34 0.41
CA CYS A 389 -19.01 14.15 -0.12
C CYS A 389 -20.15 13.27 -0.66
N GLY A 390 -21.26 13.90 -1.04
CA GLY A 390 -22.25 13.30 -1.94
C GLY A 390 -21.64 13.05 -3.33
N ALA A 391 -22.11 12.02 -4.02
CA ALA A 391 -21.60 11.62 -5.33
C ALA A 391 -21.94 12.61 -6.44
#